data_AF-A0A238XP99-F1
#
_entry.id   AF-A0A238XP99-F1
#
_cell.length_a   1.000
_cell.length_b   1.000
_cell.length_c   1.000
_cell.angle_alpha   90.00
_cell.angle_beta   90.00
_cell.angle_gamma   90.00
#
_symmetry.space_group_name_H-M   'P 1'
#
loop_
_entity.id
_entity.type
_entity.pdbx_description
1 polymer ?
#
loop_
_entity_poly.entity_id
_entity_poly.type
_entity_poly.pdbx_seq_one_letter_code
_entity_poly.pdbx_strand_id
1 'polypeptide(L)'
;MNVNFLIAQKSYDKLNEFEALNGITYKIGDTIKLKKGSIANGEFEYVYFLNKVNHVLHENLSKEYSDKFITIKKIERYNMKLIKGVYFVVSGQGFKNYTLDIQNAILTCEIEDCIE
;
A
#
# COMPACT_ATOMS: atom_id res chain seq x y z
N MET A 1 -6.36 -35.95 25.24
CA MET A 1 -5.75 -35.54 23.96
C MET A 1 -6.10 -34.07 23.75
N ASN A 2 -5.11 -33.17 23.87
CA ASN A 2 -5.32 -31.74 23.65
C ASN A 2 -5.07 -31.46 22.17
N VAL A 3 -6.10 -31.07 21.45
CA VAL A 3 -6.04 -30.78 20.01
C VAL A 3 -5.50 -29.36 19.88
N ASN A 4 -4.22 -29.25 19.51
CA ASN A 4 -3.60 -27.96 19.16
C ASN A 4 -4.32 -27.37 17.94
N PHE A 5 -5.12 -26.35 18.17
CA PHE A 5 -5.64 -25.47 17.13
C PHE A 5 -4.46 -24.72 16.50
N LEU A 6 -3.94 -25.23 15.39
CA LEU A 6 -3.10 -24.47 14.47
C LEU A 6 -4.00 -23.43 13.77
N ILE A 7 -4.28 -22.33 14.47
CA ILE A 7 -4.69 -21.10 13.79
C ILE A 7 -3.44 -20.66 13.05
N ALA A 8 -3.39 -20.94 11.74
CA ALA A 8 -2.38 -20.36 10.86
C ALA A 8 -2.55 -18.83 10.89
N GLN A 9 -1.86 -18.17 11.83
CA GLN A 9 -1.76 -16.72 11.85
C GLN A 9 -1.12 -16.30 10.54
N LYS A 10 -1.89 -15.62 9.70
CA LYS A 10 -1.36 -14.93 8.52
C LYS A 10 -0.32 -13.93 9.04
N SER A 11 0.97 -14.26 8.91
CA SER A 11 2.07 -13.50 9.51
C SER A 11 2.31 -12.22 8.69
N TYR A 12 1.56 -11.19 9.05
CA TYR A 12 1.89 -9.82 8.67
C TYR A 12 2.82 -9.25 9.72
N ASP A 13 4.07 -8.99 9.34
CA ASP A 13 5.01 -8.31 10.21
C ASP A 13 4.73 -6.81 10.10
N LYS A 14 4.31 -6.20 11.21
CA LYS A 14 4.15 -4.75 11.30
C LYS A 14 5.52 -4.11 11.39
N LEU A 15 5.80 -3.16 10.50
CA LEU A 15 7.04 -2.41 10.48
C LEU A 15 6.80 -0.96 10.89
N ASN A 16 7.79 -0.35 11.54
CA ASN A 16 7.76 1.09 11.85
C ASN A 16 8.29 1.93 10.68
N GLU A 17 9.22 1.35 9.91
CA GLU A 17 9.85 1.96 8.75
C GLU A 17 10.19 0.91 7.69
N PHE A 18 10.39 1.37 6.45
CA PHE A 18 10.74 0.54 5.30
C PHE A 18 11.54 1.33 4.28
N GLU A 19 12.71 0.81 3.92
CA GLU A 19 13.52 1.32 2.81
C GLU A 19 13.01 0.75 1.48
N ALA A 20 12.56 1.63 0.60
CA ALA A 20 12.03 1.26 -0.71
C ALA A 20 13.11 1.27 -1.81
N LEU A 21 12.76 0.82 -3.02
CA LEU A 21 13.72 0.68 -4.12
C LEU A 21 14.31 2.01 -4.62
N ASN A 22 13.64 3.13 -4.34
CA ASN A 22 14.14 4.49 -4.63
C ASN A 22 15.19 4.98 -3.62
N GLY A 23 15.58 4.16 -2.64
CA GLY A 23 16.54 4.52 -1.59
C GLY A 23 15.96 5.39 -0.47
N ILE A 24 14.65 5.61 -0.44
CA ILE A 24 13.97 6.37 0.61
C ILE A 24 13.46 5.43 1.69
N THR A 25 13.73 5.77 2.94
CA THR A 25 13.16 5.09 4.12
C THR A 25 11.89 5.80 4.56
N TYR A 26 10.76 5.15 4.29
CA TYR A 26 9.44 5.61 4.71
C TYR A 26 9.11 5.16 6.13
N LYS A 27 8.45 6.02 6.90
CA LYS A 27 8.00 5.75 8.27
C LYS A 27 6.51 5.97 8.44
N ILE A 28 5.92 5.33 9.44
CA ILE A 28 4.54 5.63 9.84
C ILE A 28 4.43 7.12 10.21
N GLY A 29 3.45 7.81 9.60
CA GLY A 29 3.24 9.24 9.77
C GLY A 29 3.76 10.09 8.61
N ASP A 30 4.64 9.55 7.77
CA ASP A 30 5.14 10.27 6.59
C ASP A 30 4.02 10.53 5.59
N THR A 31 4.16 11.62 4.84
CA THR A 31 3.27 11.98 3.74
C THR A 31 3.92 11.67 2.41
N ILE A 32 3.19 10.98 1.53
CA ILE A 32 3.57 10.72 0.16
C ILE A 32 2.68 11.56 -0.75
N LYS A 33 3.29 12.27 -1.71
CA LYS A 33 2.53 12.99 -2.73
C LYS A 33 2.26 12.07 -3.92
N LEU A 34 0.99 11.96 -4.29
CA LEU A 34 0.56 11.28 -5.50
C LEU A 34 0.87 12.16 -6.71
N LYS A 35 1.33 11.54 -7.80
CA LYS A 35 1.68 12.22 -9.05
C LYS A 35 0.54 12.07 -10.06
N LYS A 36 0.49 10.93 -10.74
CA LYS A 36 -0.54 10.60 -11.75
C LYS A 36 -0.77 9.08 -11.74
N GLY A 37 -2.01 8.64 -11.91
CA GLY A 37 -2.29 7.21 -12.04
C GLY A 37 -1.68 6.58 -13.30
N SER A 38 -1.23 5.33 -13.19
CA SER A 38 -0.54 4.60 -14.27
C SER A 38 -1.49 4.03 -15.32
N ILE A 39 -2.79 3.90 -15.01
CA ILE A 39 -3.78 3.28 -15.89
C ILE A 39 -4.15 4.24 -17.02
N ALA A 40 -4.57 3.70 -18.18
CA ALA A 40 -4.97 4.49 -19.35
C ALA A 40 -6.10 5.51 -19.08
N ASN A 41 -6.97 5.26 -18.09
CA ASN A 41 -8.03 6.18 -17.66
C ASN A 41 -7.54 7.26 -16.65
N GLY A 42 -6.28 7.17 -16.23
CA GLY A 42 -5.61 8.05 -15.26
C GLY A 42 -5.76 7.63 -13.80
N GLU A 43 -6.44 6.52 -13.52
CA GLU A 43 -6.56 5.97 -12.16
C GLU A 43 -5.25 5.34 -11.68
N PHE A 44 -5.11 5.26 -10.36
CA PHE A 44 -3.95 4.66 -9.72
C PHE A 44 -4.12 3.15 -9.61
N GLU A 45 -3.23 2.38 -10.21
CA GLU A 45 -3.21 0.92 -10.16
C GLU A 45 -2.68 0.40 -8.82
N TYR A 46 -1.70 1.09 -8.25
CA TYR A 46 -1.00 0.65 -7.04
C TYR A 46 -1.43 1.38 -5.79
N VAL A 47 -2.46 2.24 -5.90
CA VAL A 47 -3.18 2.84 -4.79
C VAL A 47 -4.65 2.46 -4.90
N TYR A 48 -5.14 1.66 -3.97
CA TYR A 48 -6.46 1.07 -4.10
C TYR A 48 -7.14 0.80 -2.76
N PHE A 49 -8.46 0.69 -2.77
CA PHE A 49 -9.24 0.29 -1.62
C PHE A 49 -9.36 -1.24 -1.56
N LEU A 50 -9.00 -1.85 -0.42
CA LEU A 50 -9.28 -3.26 -0.13
C LEU A 50 -10.48 -3.37 0.80
N ASN A 51 -11.61 -3.84 0.29
CA ASN A 51 -12.72 -4.20 1.15
C ASN A 51 -12.48 -5.59 1.76
N LYS A 52 -12.03 -5.63 3.03
CA LYS A 52 -11.80 -6.88 3.78
C LYS A 52 -13.07 -7.69 4.05
N VAL A 53 -14.27 -7.10 3.95
CA VAL A 53 -15.54 -7.77 4.26
C VAL A 53 -15.96 -8.73 3.15
N ASN A 54 -15.64 -8.40 1.89
CA ASN A 54 -16.14 -9.14 0.73
C ASN A 54 -15.05 -9.80 -0.11
N HIS A 55 -13.77 -9.80 0.32
CA HIS A 55 -12.63 -10.49 -0.31
C HIS A 55 -12.38 -10.24 -1.82
N VAL A 56 -13.13 -9.36 -2.49
CA VAL A 56 -13.19 -9.34 -3.97
C VAL A 56 -13.15 -7.93 -4.58
N LEU A 57 -13.39 -6.86 -3.82
CA LEU A 57 -13.39 -5.50 -4.39
C LEU A 57 -12.02 -4.84 -4.25
N HIS A 58 -11.29 -4.87 -5.36
CA HIS A 58 -10.14 -4.04 -5.66
C HIS A 58 -10.65 -2.81 -6.42
N GLU A 59 -10.77 -1.66 -5.74
CA GLU A 59 -11.19 -0.41 -6.37
C GLU A 59 -9.99 0.55 -6.41
N ASN A 60 -9.54 0.87 -7.61
CA ASN A 60 -8.43 1.79 -7.85
C ASN A 60 -8.78 3.20 -7.35
N LEU A 61 -7.76 3.93 -6.92
CA LEU A 61 -7.96 5.33 -6.53
C LEU A 61 -8.22 6.16 -7.80
N SER A 62 -9.25 7.01 -7.72
CA SER A 62 -9.60 7.91 -8.82
C SER A 62 -8.45 8.86 -9.15
N LYS A 63 -8.32 9.20 -10.44
CA LYS A 63 -7.38 10.21 -10.96
C LYS A 63 -7.48 11.57 -10.29
N GLU A 64 -8.62 11.89 -9.67
CA GLU A 64 -8.86 13.14 -8.94
C GLU A 64 -7.93 13.34 -7.74
N TYR A 65 -7.29 12.26 -7.28
CA TYR A 65 -6.30 12.29 -6.20
C TYR A 65 -4.89 12.63 -6.68
N SER A 66 -4.68 12.91 -7.97
CA SER A 66 -3.42 13.45 -8.49
C SER A 66 -3.03 14.73 -7.75
N ASP A 67 -1.72 14.89 -7.49
CA ASP A 67 -1.14 15.99 -6.71
C ASP A 67 -1.62 16.09 -5.25
N LYS A 68 -2.33 15.08 -4.72
CA LYS A 68 -2.74 15.04 -3.31
C LYS A 68 -1.72 14.32 -2.46
N PHE A 69 -1.67 14.70 -1.18
CA PHE A 69 -0.87 14.03 -0.17
C PHE A 69 -1.68 12.96 0.54
N ILE A 70 -1.06 11.81 0.77
CA ILE A 70 -1.59 10.69 1.56
C ILE A 70 -0.61 10.37 2.69
N THR A 71 -1.13 10.03 3.87
CA THR A 71 -0.31 9.77 5.06
C THR A 71 -0.20 8.27 5.32
N ILE A 72 1.01 7.77 5.58
CA ILE A 72 1.25 6.38 5.97
C ILE A 72 0.69 6.15 7.38
N LYS A 73 -0.27 5.24 7.50
CA LYS A 73 -0.87 4.83 8.77
C LYS A 73 -0.28 3.53 9.30
N LYS A 74 0.09 2.61 8.41
CA LYS A 74 0.70 1.32 8.75
C LYS A 74 1.61 0.86 7.62
N ILE A 75 2.65 0.13 7.99
CA ILE A 75 3.50 -0.60 7.05
C ILE A 75 3.39 -2.08 7.41
N GLU A 76 2.94 -2.90 6.48
CA GLU A 76 2.74 -4.33 6.70
C GLU A 76 3.57 -5.11 5.66
N ARG A 77 4.54 -5.89 6.16
CA ARG A 77 5.25 -6.87 5.34
C ARG A 77 4.46 -8.16 5.34
N TYR A 78 4.22 -8.70 4.15
CA TYR A 78 3.67 -10.04 4.00
C TYR A 78 4.78 -10.98 3.55
N ASN A 79 4.96 -12.07 4.28
CA ASN A 79 5.95 -13.10 4.00
C ASN A 79 5.26 -14.45 3.84
N MET A 80 4.49 -14.59 2.76
CA MET A 80 3.88 -15.85 2.40
C MET A 80 4.88 -16.69 1.60
N LYS A 81 4.73 -18.02 1.65
CA LYS A 81 5.67 -18.99 1.08
C LYS A 81 6.05 -18.73 -0.39
N LEU A 82 5.15 -18.11 -1.17
CA LEU A 82 5.32 -17.79 -2.58
C LEU A 82 5.23 -16.29 -2.92
N ILE A 83 4.78 -15.46 -1.99
CA ILE A 83 4.56 -14.03 -2.25
C ILE A 83 5.14 -13.25 -1.07
N LYS A 84 6.13 -12.42 -1.36
CA LYS A 84 6.77 -11.54 -0.40
C LYS A 84 6.64 -10.12 -0.89
N GLY A 85 6.33 -9.21 0.02
CA GLY A 85 6.27 -7.79 -0.29
C GLY A 85 5.88 -6.96 0.91
N VAL A 86 5.70 -5.67 0.65
CA VAL A 86 5.32 -4.68 1.65
C VAL A 86 4.25 -3.81 1.02
N TYR A 87 3.14 -3.63 1.73
CA TYR A 87 2.15 -2.64 1.37
C TYR A 87 1.96 -1.67 2.53
N PHE A 88 1.63 -0.44 2.18
CA PHE A 88 1.32 0.61 3.14
C PHE A 88 -0.19 0.74 3.24
N VAL A 89 -0.69 0.89 4.46
CA VAL A 89 -2.04 1.43 4.65
C VAL A 89 -1.90 2.93 4.75
N VAL A 90 -2.51 3.65 3.82
CA VAL A 90 -2.43 5.10 3.70
C VAL A 90 -3.81 5.72 3.84
N SER A 91 -3.89 6.98 4.27
CA SER A 91 -5.15 7.72 4.32
C SER A 91 -4.98 9.06 3.63
N GLY A 92 -5.96 9.44 2.79
CA GLY A 92 -6.09 10.81 2.28
C GLY A 92 -6.88 11.70 3.23
N GLN A 93 -7.33 12.86 2.74
CA GLN A 93 -8.30 13.70 3.44
C GLN A 93 -9.66 12.97 3.50
N GLY A 94 -9.96 12.33 4.64
CA GLY A 94 -11.23 11.62 4.88
C GLY A 94 -11.08 10.40 5.79
N PHE A 95 -12.16 9.62 5.90
CA PHE A 95 -12.22 8.42 6.76
C PHE A 95 -11.80 7.11 6.05
N LYS A 96 -11.54 7.15 4.74
CA LYS A 96 -11.19 5.95 3.96
C LYS A 96 -9.69 5.70 4.01
N ASN A 97 -9.33 4.45 4.32
CA ASN A 97 -7.96 3.95 4.22
C ASN A 97 -7.78 3.21 2.90
N TYR A 98 -6.65 3.42 2.25
CA TYR A 98 -6.25 2.77 1.03
C TYR A 98 -5.01 1.90 1.29
N THR A 99 -4.78 0.98 0.38
CA THR A 99 -3.57 0.16 0.30
C THR A 99 -2.70 0.74 -0.81
N LEU A 100 -1.42 0.93 -0.50
CA LEU A 100 -0.41 1.38 -1.44
C LEU A 100 0.64 0.28 -1.58
N ASP A 101 0.81 -0.24 -2.78
CA ASP A 101 1.97 -1.05 -3.14
C ASP A 101 3.12 -0.09 -3.49
N ILE A 102 3.92 0.24 -2.48
CA ILE A 102 4.94 1.28 -2.57
C ILE A 102 5.97 1.00 -3.67
N GLN A 103 6.36 -0.26 -3.86
CA GLN A 103 7.41 -0.60 -4.81
C GLN A 103 6.93 -0.43 -6.24
N ASN A 104 5.74 -0.93 -6.55
CA ASN A 104 5.19 -0.81 -7.90
C ASN A 104 4.75 0.63 -8.21
N ALA A 105 4.26 1.38 -7.22
CA ALA A 105 3.95 2.80 -7.37
C ALA A 105 5.20 3.64 -7.68
N ILE A 106 6.35 3.32 -7.07
CA ILE A 106 7.65 3.93 -7.40
C ILE A 106 8.04 3.58 -8.85
N LEU A 107 7.97 2.30 -9.22
CA LEU A 107 8.39 1.84 -10.55
C LEU A 107 7.53 2.42 -11.69
N THR A 108 6.27 2.73 -11.41
CA THR A 108 5.33 3.29 -12.40
C THR A 108 5.12 4.80 -12.28
N CYS A 109 5.91 5.47 -11.43
CA CYS A 109 5.83 6.91 -11.17
C CYS A 109 4.42 7.40 -10.77
N GLU A 110 3.68 6.59 -10.01
CA GLU A 110 2.40 7.01 -9.42
C GLU A 110 2.56 7.99 -8.26
N ILE A 111 3.75 8.02 -7.65
CA ILE A 111 4.12 8.96 -6.59
C ILE A 111 5.23 9.89 -7.07
N GLU A 112 5.41 11.00 -6.34
CA GLU A 112 6.45 11.98 -6.65
C GLU A 112 7.86 11.40 -6.48
N ASP A 113 8.07 10.58 -5.45
CA ASP A 113 9.34 9.91 -5.15
C ASP A 113 9.62 8.68 -6.05
N CYS A 114 9.49 8.81 -7.36
CA CYS A 114 9.75 7.70 -8.28
C CYS A 114 11.22 7.59 -8.70
N ILE A 115 11.59 6.45 -9.29
CA ILE A 115 12.90 6.26 -9.90
C ILE A 115 12.80 6.74 -11.35
N GLU A 116 13.64 7.71 -11.73
CA GLU A 116 13.79 8.14 -13.13
C GLU A 116 14.62 7.18 -13.97
#